data_AF-W7F128-F1
#
_entry.id   AF-W7F128-F1
#
_cell.length_a   1.000
_cell.length_b   1.000
_cell.length_c   1.000
_cell.angle_alpha   90.00
_cell.angle_beta   90.00
_cell.angle_gamma   90.00
#
_symmetry.space_group_name_H-M   'P 1'
#
loop_
_entity.id
_entity.type
_entity.pdbx_description
1 polymer ?
#
loop_
_entity_poly.entity_id
_entity_poly.type
_entity_poly.pdbx_seq_one_letter_code
_entity_poly.pdbx_strand_id
1 'polypeptide(L)'
;MMLLKRICPVTLLAVLTSSSIVERATVNTLPLLTAISKDPELSTFYSLFNSTGGTSGIPGPPFEERFNVLADGRKYTAFAPVNSAFEALQPGLAAALTAPASYVLLEAILRTHIAEGLVTTEEVRNSEKPVISIEGIPLKFVSEGNTITISNQAKLVSAQGTVVGNGAIFKITSIIDPLVSIFGTDVNKNGSAIASARRRQAKKILEYELRPSGTIVSALSSLPDISTYVALLNATSPAFFSFLDSSLPAGKYISIFAPSNAALAAVGQSAKAIQPSNQPFTSYLLEYPFIDTTTVGSEKSIVGFPAVVRRDGDGAVTSVNNAAVKGEPKCVGNACVYVIDRWLDPVFGSL
;
A
#
# COMPACT_ATOMS: atom_id res chain seq x y z
N MET A 1 -85.86 -26.76 -12.57
CA MET A 1 -84.78 -27.06 -13.54
C MET A 1 -84.52 -25.79 -14.33
N MET A 2 -83.37 -25.12 -14.32
CA MET A 2 -81.98 -25.48 -14.03
C MET A 2 -81.26 -24.25 -13.46
N LEU A 3 -80.45 -24.44 -12.42
CA LEU A 3 -79.45 -23.48 -11.94
C LEU A 3 -78.31 -23.38 -12.95
N LEU A 4 -77.87 -22.17 -13.31
CA LEU A 4 -76.50 -21.94 -13.78
C LEU A 4 -75.82 -20.89 -12.88
N LYS A 5 -74.86 -21.36 -12.09
CA LYS A 5 -73.93 -20.59 -11.25
C LYS A 5 -73.06 -19.68 -12.12
N ARG A 6 -73.05 -18.37 -11.84
CA ARG A 6 -71.98 -17.46 -12.29
C ARG A 6 -70.83 -17.51 -11.28
N ILE A 7 -69.65 -17.82 -11.81
CA ILE A 7 -68.36 -17.84 -11.13
C ILE A 7 -67.89 -16.39 -10.99
N CYS A 8 -67.49 -16.00 -9.78
CA CYS A 8 -66.87 -14.71 -9.49
C CYS A 8 -65.40 -14.98 -9.10
N PRO A 9 -64.38 -14.45 -9.78
CA PRO A 9 -62.99 -14.66 -9.39
C PRO A 9 -62.63 -13.70 -8.26
N VAL A 10 -62.22 -14.27 -7.12
CA VAL A 10 -61.62 -13.55 -6.00
C VAL A 10 -60.28 -12.98 -6.48
N THR A 11 -60.16 -11.66 -6.44
CA THR A 11 -58.91 -10.93 -6.72
C THR A 11 -57.98 -11.14 -5.53
N LEU A 12 -56.91 -11.91 -5.73
CA LEU A 12 -55.86 -12.11 -4.73
C LEU A 12 -54.96 -10.85 -4.72
N LEU A 13 -55.19 -9.97 -3.76
CA LEU A 13 -54.29 -8.84 -3.49
C LEU A 13 -53.03 -9.40 -2.78
N ALA A 14 -51.95 -9.59 -3.53
CA ALA A 14 -50.65 -9.91 -2.95
C ALA A 14 -50.09 -8.66 -2.25
N VAL A 15 -50.05 -8.69 -0.91
CA VAL A 15 -49.37 -7.68 -0.10
C VAL A 15 -47.87 -7.94 -0.20
N LEU A 16 -47.14 -7.07 -0.90
CA LEU A 16 -45.68 -7.02 -0.88
C LEU A 16 -45.23 -6.32 0.41
N THR A 17 -45.02 -7.06 1.49
CA THR A 17 -44.32 -6.53 2.68
C THR A 17 -42.81 -6.69 2.52
N SER A 18 -42.15 -5.58 2.17
CA SER A 18 -40.83 -5.13 2.64
C SER A 18 -39.80 -6.20 3.06
N SER A 19 -38.96 -6.64 2.11
CA SER A 19 -37.77 -7.46 2.36
C SER A 19 -36.65 -6.76 3.17
N SER A 20 -36.77 -5.44 3.41
CA SER A 20 -35.70 -4.62 3.98
C SER A 20 -35.48 -4.80 5.50
N ILE A 21 -36.45 -5.37 6.23
CA ILE A 21 -36.35 -5.51 7.69
C ILE A 21 -35.64 -6.81 8.10
N VAL A 22 -35.83 -7.90 7.34
CA VAL A 22 -35.26 -9.22 7.65
C VAL A 22 -33.77 -9.28 7.29
N GLU A 23 -33.37 -8.65 6.19
CA GLU A 23 -31.98 -8.64 5.71
C GLU A 23 -31.05 -7.77 6.58
N ARG A 24 -31.61 -6.75 7.24
CA ARG A 24 -30.84 -5.83 8.12
C ARG A 24 -30.54 -6.43 9.49
N ALA A 25 -31.36 -7.37 9.97
CA ALA A 25 -31.17 -8.02 11.27
C ALA A 25 -30.11 -9.14 11.23
N THR A 26 -29.85 -9.72 10.06
CA THR A 26 -28.87 -10.82 9.90
C THR A 26 -27.43 -10.32 9.78
N VAL A 27 -27.18 -9.17 9.15
CA VAL A 27 -25.82 -8.62 8.97
C VAL A 27 -25.21 -8.14 10.30
N ASN A 28 -26.03 -7.59 11.20
CA ASN A 28 -25.58 -7.04 12.49
C ASN A 28 -24.99 -8.10 13.44
N THR A 29 -25.18 -9.39 13.17
CA THR A 29 -24.64 -10.50 13.97
C THR A 29 -23.46 -11.21 13.31
N LEU A 30 -23.18 -10.91 12.03
CA LEU A 30 -22.07 -11.53 11.30
C LEU A 30 -20.72 -10.97 11.78
N PRO A 31 -19.68 -11.81 11.89
CA PRO A 31 -18.30 -11.34 12.01
C PRO A 31 -17.89 -10.40 10.86
N LEU A 32 -16.93 -9.52 11.10
CA LEU A 32 -16.55 -8.43 10.19
C LEU A 32 -16.21 -8.90 8.78
N LEU A 33 -15.25 -9.82 8.64
CA LEU A 33 -14.84 -10.32 7.32
C LEU A 33 -15.94 -11.18 6.68
N THR A 34 -16.70 -11.93 7.48
CA THR A 34 -17.88 -12.64 6.99
C THR A 34 -18.91 -11.67 6.40
N ALA A 35 -19.20 -10.55 7.06
CA ALA A 35 -20.12 -9.54 6.55
C ALA A 35 -19.60 -8.89 5.25
N ILE A 36 -18.30 -8.57 5.19
CA ILE A 36 -17.66 -8.07 3.96
C ILE A 36 -17.78 -9.09 2.82
N SER A 37 -17.60 -10.39 3.10
CA SER A 37 -17.75 -11.46 2.08
C SER A 37 -19.14 -11.57 1.46
N LYS A 38 -20.18 -11.10 2.17
CA LYS A 38 -21.58 -11.13 1.73
C LYS A 38 -21.98 -9.87 0.97
N ASP A 39 -21.18 -8.82 1.03
CA ASP A 39 -21.43 -7.57 0.32
C ASP A 39 -20.87 -7.64 -1.11
N PRO A 40 -21.71 -7.62 -2.16
CA PRO A 40 -21.24 -7.77 -3.54
C PRO A 40 -20.29 -6.65 -3.97
N GLU A 41 -20.43 -5.44 -3.41
CA GLU A 41 -19.57 -4.29 -3.73
C GLU A 41 -18.18 -4.37 -3.08
N LEU A 42 -17.97 -5.32 -2.15
CA LEU A 42 -16.71 -5.51 -1.43
C LEU A 42 -16.01 -6.85 -1.77
N SER A 43 -16.53 -7.57 -2.76
CA SER A 43 -16.04 -8.91 -3.13
C SER A 43 -14.56 -8.91 -3.54
N THR A 44 -14.08 -7.88 -4.25
CA THR A 44 -12.66 -7.74 -4.60
C THR A 44 -11.79 -7.49 -3.36
N PHE A 45 -12.24 -6.66 -2.43
CA PHE A 45 -11.51 -6.41 -1.20
C PHE A 45 -11.42 -7.69 -0.34
N TYR A 46 -12.53 -8.40 -0.17
CA TYR A 46 -12.55 -9.67 0.57
C TYR A 46 -11.64 -10.74 -0.06
N SER A 47 -11.62 -10.84 -1.39
CA SER A 47 -10.77 -11.83 -2.06
C SER A 47 -9.28 -11.62 -1.79
N LEU A 48 -8.85 -10.37 -1.59
CA LEU A 48 -7.47 -10.05 -1.19
C LEU A 48 -7.18 -10.54 0.24
N PHE A 49 -8.09 -10.36 1.20
CA PHE A 49 -7.94 -10.95 2.54
C PHE A 49 -7.82 -12.48 2.46
N ASN A 50 -8.68 -13.12 1.66
CA ASN A 50 -8.66 -14.57 1.48
C ASN A 50 -7.42 -15.07 0.70
N SER A 51 -6.75 -14.20 -0.06
CA SER A 51 -5.50 -14.50 -0.76
C SER A 51 -4.26 -14.39 0.15
N THR A 52 -4.43 -13.87 1.37
CA THR A 52 -3.37 -13.70 2.37
C THR A 52 -3.52 -14.69 3.52
N GLY A 53 -2.40 -15.05 4.16
CA GLY A 53 -2.30 -16.09 5.18
C GLY A 53 -2.16 -17.50 4.58
N GLY A 54 -1.29 -18.34 5.15
CA GLY A 54 -1.12 -19.74 4.73
C GLY A 54 0.31 -20.28 4.85
N THR A 55 0.52 -21.53 4.41
CA THR A 55 1.80 -22.27 4.55
C THR A 55 2.78 -22.08 3.38
N SER A 56 2.46 -21.24 2.40
CA SER A 56 3.22 -21.10 1.15
C SER A 56 4.03 -19.79 1.05
N GLY A 57 4.75 -19.42 2.12
CA GLY A 57 5.58 -18.20 2.11
C GLY A 57 4.82 -16.88 2.18
N ILE A 58 3.53 -16.92 2.53
CA ILE A 58 2.72 -15.73 2.82
C ILE A 58 2.89 -15.36 4.31
N PRO A 59 3.25 -14.13 4.66
CA PRO A 59 3.46 -13.75 6.05
C PRO A 59 2.14 -13.76 6.85
N GLY A 60 2.22 -14.20 8.12
CA GLY A 60 1.18 -14.04 9.15
C GLY A 60 0.07 -15.12 9.19
N PRO A 61 -0.63 -15.27 10.34
CA PRO A 61 -1.83 -16.08 10.41
C PRO A 61 -2.95 -15.47 9.55
N PRO A 62 -3.89 -16.28 9.03
CA PRO A 62 -5.00 -15.80 8.20
C PRO A 62 -5.75 -14.66 8.89
N PHE A 63 -6.05 -13.58 8.16
CA PHE A 63 -6.82 -12.47 8.72
C PHE A 63 -8.20 -12.89 9.25
N GLU A 64 -8.78 -13.94 8.69
CA GLU A 64 -9.99 -14.59 9.20
C GLU A 64 -9.86 -14.97 10.68
N GLU A 65 -8.74 -15.57 11.08
CA GLU A 65 -8.52 -15.95 12.47
C GLU A 65 -8.34 -14.73 13.39
N ARG A 66 -7.94 -13.59 12.83
CA ARG A 66 -7.66 -12.36 13.61
C ARG A 66 -8.89 -11.46 13.76
N PHE A 67 -9.68 -11.30 12.70
CA PHE A 67 -10.74 -10.30 12.63
C PHE A 67 -12.16 -10.89 12.63
N ASN A 68 -12.29 -12.22 12.55
CA ASN A 68 -13.58 -12.89 12.40
C ASN A 68 -14.02 -13.70 13.63
N VAL A 69 -13.40 -13.43 14.79
CA VAL A 69 -13.74 -14.06 16.07
C VAL A 69 -14.72 -13.16 16.84
N LEU A 70 -15.89 -13.69 17.21
CA LEU A 70 -16.86 -12.97 18.06
C LEU A 70 -16.64 -13.21 19.55
N ALA A 71 -16.07 -14.37 19.90
CA ALA A 71 -15.97 -14.84 21.29
C ALA A 71 -14.94 -14.05 22.14
N ASP A 72 -14.00 -13.36 21.50
CA ASP A 72 -12.99 -12.55 22.19
C ASP A 72 -13.51 -11.16 22.61
N GLY A 73 -14.70 -10.78 22.17
CA GLY A 73 -15.32 -9.49 22.45
C GLY A 73 -14.62 -8.29 21.79
N ARG A 74 -13.58 -8.51 20.97
CA ARG A 74 -12.84 -7.44 20.30
C ARG A 74 -13.71 -6.83 19.22
N LYS A 75 -13.54 -5.53 19.00
CA LYS A 75 -14.25 -4.78 17.96
C LYS A 75 -13.28 -4.25 16.93
N TYR A 76 -13.71 -4.23 15.68
CA TYR A 76 -12.92 -3.76 14.55
C TYR A 76 -13.76 -2.87 13.65
N THR A 77 -13.13 -1.94 12.96
CA THR A 77 -13.79 -1.13 11.93
C THR A 77 -13.04 -1.29 10.62
N ALA A 78 -13.75 -1.68 9.56
CA ALA A 78 -13.19 -1.76 8.22
C ALA A 78 -13.53 -0.50 7.42
N PHE A 79 -12.52 0.14 6.85
CA PHE A 79 -12.67 1.12 5.77
C PHE A 79 -12.45 0.38 4.46
N ALA A 80 -13.51 -0.21 3.90
CA ALA A 80 -13.42 -1.18 2.82
C ALA A 80 -13.55 -0.52 1.43
N PRO A 81 -12.51 -0.57 0.56
CA PRO A 81 -12.63 -0.10 -0.81
C PRO A 81 -13.67 -0.90 -1.58
N VAL A 82 -14.54 -0.20 -2.30
CA VAL A 82 -15.51 -0.84 -3.22
C VAL A 82 -14.82 -1.39 -4.46
N ASN A 83 -15.45 -2.30 -5.18
CA ASN A 83 -14.89 -2.91 -6.39
C ASN A 83 -14.38 -1.88 -7.42
N SER A 84 -15.09 -0.76 -7.59
CA SER A 84 -14.68 0.32 -8.51
C SER A 84 -13.37 1.03 -8.09
N ALA A 85 -12.97 0.94 -6.81
CA ALA A 85 -11.65 1.39 -6.36
C ALA A 85 -10.52 0.55 -6.99
N PHE A 86 -10.75 -0.76 -7.19
CA PHE A 86 -9.78 -1.66 -7.80
C PHE A 86 -9.75 -1.53 -9.33
N GLU A 87 -10.87 -1.17 -9.94
CA GLU A 87 -10.95 -0.86 -11.37
C GLU A 87 -10.18 0.41 -11.75
N ALA A 88 -10.04 1.35 -10.80
CA ALA A 88 -9.29 2.59 -10.98
C ALA A 88 -7.77 2.44 -10.86
N LEU A 89 -7.26 1.25 -10.48
CA LEU A 89 -5.84 1.01 -10.31
C LEU A 89 -5.08 1.08 -11.63
N GLN A 90 -3.79 1.43 -11.54
CA GLN A 90 -2.92 1.39 -12.72
C GLN A 90 -2.85 -0.03 -13.32
N PRO A 91 -2.79 -0.17 -14.66
CA PRO A 91 -2.71 -1.47 -15.31
C PRO A 91 -1.55 -2.32 -14.78
N GLY A 92 -1.85 -3.56 -14.39
CA GLY A 92 -0.87 -4.51 -13.87
C GLY A 92 -0.54 -4.37 -12.38
N LEU A 93 -0.99 -3.31 -11.70
CA LEU A 93 -0.72 -3.10 -10.28
C LEU A 93 -1.36 -4.18 -9.40
N ALA A 94 -2.62 -4.54 -9.67
CA ALA A 94 -3.31 -5.59 -8.92
C ALA A 94 -2.53 -6.92 -8.98
N ALA A 95 -2.08 -7.31 -10.18
CA ALA A 95 -1.26 -8.51 -10.36
C ALA A 95 0.09 -8.42 -9.63
N ALA A 96 0.72 -7.24 -9.63
CA ALA A 96 1.97 -7.01 -8.91
C ALA A 96 1.79 -7.08 -7.38
N LEU A 97 0.69 -6.57 -6.84
CA LEU A 97 0.36 -6.60 -5.42
C LEU A 97 0.05 -8.03 -4.93
N THR A 98 -0.63 -8.83 -5.75
CA THR A 98 -0.96 -10.23 -5.42
C THR A 98 0.17 -11.22 -5.72
N ALA A 99 1.30 -10.76 -6.25
CA ALA A 99 2.46 -11.62 -6.50
C ALA A 99 3.11 -12.05 -5.17
N PRO A 100 3.66 -13.27 -5.06
CA PRO A 100 4.24 -13.77 -3.81
C PRO A 100 5.28 -12.86 -3.16
N ALA A 101 6.13 -12.24 -3.97
CA ALA A 101 7.17 -11.33 -3.48
C ALA A 101 6.60 -10.03 -2.85
N SER A 102 5.34 -9.69 -3.13
CA SER A 102 4.69 -8.45 -2.70
C SER A 102 3.70 -8.66 -1.56
N TYR A 103 3.51 -9.89 -1.05
CA TYR A 103 2.48 -10.14 -0.04
C TYR A 103 2.68 -9.34 1.24
N VAL A 104 3.92 -9.07 1.66
CA VAL A 104 4.22 -8.18 2.79
C VAL A 104 3.69 -6.76 2.58
N LEU A 105 3.76 -6.25 1.34
CA LEU A 105 3.23 -4.94 0.98
C LEU A 105 1.70 -4.97 0.91
N LEU A 106 1.12 -6.00 0.30
CA LEU A 106 -0.34 -6.19 0.29
C LEU A 106 -0.89 -6.29 1.72
N GLU A 107 -0.23 -7.03 2.60
CA GLU A 107 -0.62 -7.20 3.99
C GLU A 107 -0.66 -5.86 4.74
N ALA A 108 0.38 -5.03 4.58
CA ALA A 108 0.42 -3.69 5.17
C ALA A 108 -0.71 -2.78 4.64
N ILE A 109 -1.00 -2.86 3.34
CA ILE A 109 -2.15 -2.15 2.74
C ILE A 109 -3.45 -2.63 3.37
N LEU A 110 -3.71 -3.94 3.40
CA LEU A 110 -4.96 -4.49 3.95
C LEU A 110 -5.15 -4.16 5.43
N ARG A 111 -4.09 -4.26 6.25
CA ARG A 111 -4.14 -3.88 7.68
C ARG A 111 -4.40 -2.40 7.90
N THR A 112 -4.00 -1.55 6.96
CA THR A 112 -4.29 -0.11 7.03
C THR A 112 -5.77 0.19 6.88
N HIS A 113 -6.53 -0.69 6.23
CA HIS A 113 -7.97 -0.56 6.07
C HIS A 113 -8.77 -1.12 7.26
N ILE A 114 -8.11 -1.67 8.28
CA ILE A 114 -8.75 -2.16 9.51
C ILE A 114 -8.26 -1.35 10.69
N ALA A 115 -9.18 -0.80 11.48
CA ALA A 115 -8.90 -0.17 12.76
C ALA A 115 -9.38 -1.05 13.92
N GLU A 116 -8.66 -1.01 15.04
CA GLU A 116 -9.12 -1.61 16.29
C GLU A 116 -10.13 -0.68 16.98
N GLY A 117 -11.21 -1.26 17.50
CA GLY A 117 -12.33 -0.54 18.09
C GLY A 117 -13.52 -0.37 17.14
N LEU A 118 -14.65 0.02 17.73
CA LEU A 118 -15.87 0.37 17.01
C LEU A 118 -15.86 1.88 16.75
N VAL A 119 -15.64 2.28 15.51
CA VAL A 119 -15.77 3.68 15.09
C VAL A 119 -17.21 3.94 14.69
N THR A 120 -17.83 4.95 15.30
CA THR A 120 -19.21 5.33 15.01
C THR A 120 -19.28 6.32 13.84
N THR A 121 -20.44 6.41 13.19
CA THR A 121 -20.69 7.42 12.15
C THR A 121 -20.51 8.86 12.67
N GLU A 122 -20.84 9.12 13.94
CA GLU A 122 -20.64 10.43 14.54
C GLU A 122 -19.17 10.76 14.77
N GLU A 123 -18.37 9.77 15.16
CA GLU A 123 -16.91 9.93 15.22
C GLU A 123 -16.36 10.21 13.83
N VAL A 124 -16.71 9.43 12.81
CA VAL A 124 -16.25 9.68 11.43
C VAL A 124 -16.59 11.08 10.93
N ARG A 125 -17.76 11.64 11.28
CA ARG A 125 -18.18 13.00 10.91
C ARG A 125 -17.46 14.10 11.67
N ASN A 126 -17.27 13.90 12.97
CA ASN A 126 -16.83 14.94 13.89
C ASN A 126 -15.42 14.69 14.44
N SER A 127 -14.66 13.74 13.89
CA SER A 127 -13.40 13.33 14.50
C SER A 127 -12.36 14.44 14.43
N GLU A 128 -12.01 14.97 15.59
CA GLU A 128 -10.83 15.82 15.74
C GLU A 128 -9.54 14.99 15.85
N LYS A 129 -9.68 13.69 16.17
CA LYS A 129 -8.55 12.76 16.36
C LYS A 129 -8.48 11.75 15.21
N PRO A 130 -7.27 11.34 14.79
CA PRO A 130 -7.15 10.25 13.83
C PRO A 130 -7.59 8.92 14.45
N VAL A 131 -8.24 8.07 13.66
CA VAL A 131 -8.41 6.65 13.98
C VAL A 131 -7.13 5.93 13.59
N ILE A 132 -6.55 5.16 14.50
CA ILE A 132 -5.30 4.44 14.22
C ILE A 132 -5.64 3.08 13.61
N SER A 133 -5.13 2.79 12.41
CA SER A 133 -5.25 1.47 11.81
C SER A 133 -4.43 0.44 12.59
N ILE A 134 -4.69 -0.85 12.38
CA ILE A 134 -3.90 -1.93 12.98
C ILE A 134 -2.45 -1.91 12.49
N GLU A 135 -2.20 -1.37 11.30
CA GLU A 135 -0.84 -1.12 10.79
C GLU A 135 -0.15 0.07 11.50
N GLY A 136 -0.86 0.78 12.38
CA GLY A 136 -0.35 1.93 13.12
C GLY A 136 -0.43 3.25 12.34
N ILE A 137 -1.13 3.26 11.21
CA ILE A 137 -1.29 4.45 10.35
C ILE A 137 -2.46 5.30 10.85
N PRO A 138 -2.25 6.60 11.13
CA PRO A 138 -3.33 7.50 11.50
C PRO A 138 -4.22 7.84 10.30
N LEU A 139 -5.48 7.40 10.35
CA LEU A 139 -6.53 7.74 9.41
C LEU A 139 -7.24 9.03 9.87
N LYS A 140 -7.02 10.12 9.14
CA LYS A 140 -7.60 11.44 9.46
C LYS A 140 -8.87 11.66 8.66
N PHE A 141 -9.94 12.06 9.33
CA PHE A 141 -11.21 12.36 8.65
C PHE A 141 -11.33 13.86 8.44
N VAL A 142 -11.74 14.26 7.24
CA VAL A 142 -12.07 15.65 6.92
C VAL A 142 -13.46 15.67 6.32
N SER A 143 -14.37 16.43 6.95
CA SER A 143 -15.74 16.59 6.49
C SER A 143 -15.88 17.90 5.73
N GLU A 144 -16.22 17.81 4.44
CA GLU A 144 -16.50 18.95 3.56
C GLU A 144 -17.92 18.80 3.00
N GLY A 145 -18.87 19.50 3.62
CA GLY A 145 -20.30 19.36 3.30
C GLY A 145 -20.79 17.93 3.58
N ASN A 146 -21.27 17.25 2.53
CA ASN A 146 -21.73 15.85 2.62
C ASN A 146 -20.63 14.83 2.29
N THR A 147 -19.42 15.26 1.96
CA THR A 147 -18.31 14.36 1.61
C THR A 147 -17.37 14.27 2.80
N ILE A 148 -17.05 13.04 3.20
CA ILE A 148 -16.03 12.78 4.21
C ILE A 148 -14.86 12.10 3.50
N THR A 149 -13.68 12.69 3.62
CA THR A 149 -12.43 12.12 3.09
C THR A 149 -11.62 11.50 4.22
N ILE A 150 -10.87 10.45 3.87
CA ILE A 150 -9.93 9.77 4.76
C ILE A 150 -8.52 10.06 4.24
N SER A 151 -7.73 10.73 5.08
CA SER A 151 -6.34 11.13 4.86
C SER A 151 -6.09 11.85 3.53
N ASN A 152 -7.12 12.50 2.97
CA ASN A 152 -7.11 13.10 1.63
C ASN A 152 -6.83 12.10 0.48
N GLN A 153 -7.05 10.81 0.71
CA GLN A 153 -6.80 9.73 -0.26
C GLN A 153 -8.10 9.13 -0.77
N ALA A 154 -9.02 8.78 0.13
CA ALA A 154 -10.27 8.12 -0.19
C ALA A 154 -11.47 8.94 0.29
N LYS A 155 -12.64 8.72 -0.31
CA LYS A 155 -13.92 9.27 0.15
C LYS A 155 -14.80 8.17 0.69
N LEU A 156 -15.63 8.47 1.67
CA LEU A 156 -16.72 7.58 2.05
C LEU A 156 -17.80 7.56 0.98
N VAL A 157 -18.22 6.36 0.58
CA VAL A 157 -19.35 6.15 -0.32
C VAL A 157 -20.66 6.55 0.38
N SER A 158 -20.73 6.32 1.69
CA SER A 158 -21.82 6.75 2.57
C SER A 158 -21.24 7.19 3.90
N ALA A 159 -21.76 8.28 4.46
CA ALA A 159 -21.42 8.71 5.81
C ALA A 159 -21.90 7.69 6.88
N GLN A 160 -22.86 6.84 6.53
CA GLN A 160 -23.37 5.81 7.44
C GLN A 160 -22.59 4.50 7.28
N GLY A 161 -21.98 4.04 8.37
CA GLY A 161 -21.36 2.72 8.44
C GLY A 161 -22.39 1.62 8.64
N THR A 162 -22.10 0.43 8.12
CA THR A 162 -22.87 -0.80 8.36
C THR A 162 -22.38 -1.44 9.65
N VAL A 163 -23.25 -1.59 10.65
CA VAL A 163 -22.92 -2.25 11.91
C VAL A 163 -22.92 -3.77 11.71
N VAL A 164 -21.93 -4.45 12.28
CA VAL A 164 -21.75 -5.91 12.21
C VAL A 164 -21.43 -6.48 13.60
N GLY A 165 -21.41 -7.79 13.76
CA GLY A 165 -21.34 -8.48 15.05
C GLY A 165 -20.16 -8.05 15.92
N ASN A 166 -18.97 -7.91 15.32
CA ASN A 166 -17.76 -7.43 15.98
C ASN A 166 -17.25 -6.10 15.41
N GLY A 167 -18.12 -5.21 14.90
CA GLY A 167 -17.58 -4.01 14.28
C GLY A 167 -18.50 -3.11 13.48
N ALA A 168 -17.87 -2.35 12.58
CA ALA A 168 -18.53 -1.57 11.56
C ALA A 168 -17.77 -1.63 10.22
N ILE A 169 -18.49 -1.44 9.12
CA ILE A 169 -17.94 -1.36 7.76
C ILE A 169 -18.29 0.01 7.18
N PHE A 170 -17.27 0.72 6.71
CA PHE A 170 -17.37 1.97 5.98
C PHE A 170 -16.84 1.76 4.57
N LYS A 171 -17.69 1.89 3.56
CA LYS A 171 -17.29 1.75 2.16
C LYS A 171 -16.54 2.99 1.70
N ILE A 172 -15.39 2.79 1.05
CA ILE A 172 -14.55 3.90 0.54
C ILE A 172 -14.29 3.79 -0.96
N THR A 173 -14.03 4.92 -1.60
CA THR A 173 -13.89 5.02 -3.07
C THR A 173 -12.51 4.67 -3.61
N SER A 174 -11.49 4.55 -2.76
CA SER A 174 -10.09 4.41 -3.16
C SER A 174 -9.33 3.60 -2.12
N ILE A 175 -8.24 2.95 -2.54
CA ILE A 175 -7.35 2.23 -1.63
C ILE A 175 -6.48 3.25 -0.91
N ILE A 176 -6.31 3.09 0.40
CA ILE A 176 -5.46 3.95 1.22
C ILE A 176 -4.02 3.45 1.11
N ASP A 177 -3.13 4.33 0.63
CA ASP A 177 -1.69 4.15 0.67
C ASP A 177 -1.19 4.42 2.11
N PRO A 178 -0.62 3.41 2.80
CA PRO A 178 -0.09 3.63 4.15
C PRO A 178 1.17 4.48 4.17
N LEU A 179 1.93 4.51 3.08
CA LEU A 179 3.30 5.00 3.04
C LEU A 179 3.37 6.48 2.71
N VAL A 180 2.48 7.00 1.86
CA VAL A 180 2.50 8.41 1.44
C VAL A 180 2.50 9.40 2.63
N SER A 181 1.80 9.05 3.71
CA SER A 181 1.70 9.90 4.91
C SER A 181 2.96 9.91 5.78
N ILE A 182 3.77 8.84 5.68
CA ILE A 182 4.97 8.63 6.50
C ILE A 182 6.22 9.02 5.71
N PHE A 183 6.31 8.59 4.47
CA PHE A 183 7.52 8.77 3.64
C PHE A 183 7.57 10.14 2.99
N GLY A 184 6.41 10.79 2.81
CA GLY A 184 6.31 12.09 2.16
C GLY A 184 6.71 12.03 0.68
N THR A 185 6.71 13.19 0.03
CA THR A 185 6.89 13.28 -1.43
C THR A 185 7.76 14.46 -1.81
N ASP A 186 8.55 14.28 -2.87
CA ASP A 186 9.33 15.34 -3.55
C ASP A 186 8.80 15.62 -4.96
N VAL A 187 7.92 14.75 -5.47
CA VAL A 187 7.20 14.92 -6.73
C VAL A 187 5.69 14.91 -6.48
N ASN A 188 4.94 15.59 -7.33
CA ASN A 188 3.49 15.45 -7.35
C ASN A 188 3.07 14.12 -8.01
N LYS A 189 1.78 13.75 -7.93
CA LYS A 189 1.25 12.52 -8.55
C LYS A 189 1.53 12.43 -10.05
N ASN A 190 1.65 13.57 -10.72
CA ASN A 190 1.96 13.65 -12.16
C ASN A 190 3.46 13.56 -12.47
N GLY A 191 4.31 13.40 -11.44
CA GLY A 191 5.75 13.25 -11.61
C GLY A 191 6.56 14.54 -11.75
N SER A 192 5.93 15.71 -11.63
CA SER A 192 6.63 16.99 -11.60
C SER A 192 7.26 17.21 -10.23
N ALA A 193 8.54 17.61 -10.23
CA ALA A 193 9.26 17.98 -9.01
C ALA A 193 8.56 19.14 -8.28
N ILE A 194 8.34 18.96 -6.98
CA ILE A 194 7.88 20.01 -6.07
C ILE A 194 9.02 21.03 -5.92
N ALA A 195 8.68 22.31 -5.75
CA ALA A 195 9.64 23.41 -5.81
C ALA A 195 10.87 23.26 -4.88
N SER A 196 10.74 22.55 -3.76
CA SER A 196 11.83 22.23 -2.83
C SER A 196 12.90 21.29 -3.40
N ALA A 197 12.55 20.42 -4.36
CA ALA A 197 13.46 19.43 -4.96
C ALA A 197 14.29 19.98 -6.13
N ARG A 198 13.90 21.13 -6.70
CA ARG A 198 14.52 21.71 -7.92
C ARG A 198 15.98 22.16 -7.77
N ARG A 199 16.54 22.18 -6.55
CA ARG A 199 17.91 22.71 -6.27
C ARG A 199 19.05 21.70 -6.51
N ARG A 200 18.76 20.46 -6.89
CA ARG A 200 19.72 19.34 -6.86
C ARG A 200 19.72 18.57 -8.17
N GLN A 201 20.05 19.23 -9.28
CA GLN A 201 20.05 18.57 -10.58
C GLN A 201 21.29 17.66 -10.70
N ALA A 202 21.07 16.38 -10.99
CA ALA A 202 22.14 15.44 -11.30
C ALA A 202 22.74 15.79 -12.66
N LYS A 203 24.07 15.87 -12.75
CA LYS A 203 24.76 16.00 -14.03
C LYS A 203 24.65 14.66 -14.78
N LYS A 204 24.45 14.72 -16.11
CA LYS A 204 24.45 13.54 -16.99
C LYS A 204 25.67 12.67 -16.70
N ILE A 205 25.45 11.36 -16.48
CA ILE A 205 26.55 10.40 -16.43
C ILE A 205 27.12 10.33 -17.86
N LEU A 206 28.22 11.03 -18.10
CA LEU A 206 29.02 10.81 -19.30
C LEU A 206 29.77 9.49 -19.12
N GLU A 207 29.53 8.58 -20.08
CA GLU A 207 30.34 7.40 -20.40
C GLU A 207 30.28 6.21 -19.44
N TYR A 208 29.69 5.13 -19.97
CA TYR A 208 29.65 3.81 -19.37
C TYR A 208 31.03 3.13 -19.38
N GLU A 209 31.88 3.43 -20.39
CA GLU A 209 33.20 2.82 -20.57
C GLU A 209 34.25 3.17 -19.50
N LEU A 210 34.07 4.24 -18.70
CA LEU A 210 35.05 4.68 -17.70
C LEU A 210 34.67 4.38 -16.23
N ARG A 211 33.66 3.53 -16.01
CA ARG A 211 33.21 3.25 -14.64
C ARG A 211 34.24 2.42 -13.87
N PRO A 212 34.56 2.78 -12.62
CA PRO A 212 35.47 1.99 -11.81
C PRO A 212 34.90 0.59 -11.58
N SER A 213 35.78 -0.40 -11.52
CA SER A 213 35.44 -1.73 -11.04
C SER A 213 35.16 -1.69 -9.53
N GLY A 214 34.32 -2.61 -9.06
CA GLY A 214 33.93 -2.69 -7.66
C GLY A 214 32.63 -3.47 -7.48
N THR A 215 32.24 -3.62 -6.22
CA THR A 215 30.98 -4.28 -5.82
C THR A 215 29.94 -3.25 -5.41
N ILE A 216 28.66 -3.61 -5.39
CA ILE A 216 27.61 -2.70 -4.92
C ILE A 216 27.87 -2.31 -3.46
N VAL A 217 28.32 -3.26 -2.64
CA VAL A 217 28.67 -3.00 -1.23
C VAL A 217 29.76 -1.92 -1.13
N SER A 218 30.79 -1.97 -1.98
CA SER A 218 31.84 -0.95 -1.98
C SER A 218 31.31 0.45 -2.33
N ALA A 219 30.37 0.55 -3.28
CA ALA A 219 29.75 1.82 -3.65
C ALA A 219 28.86 2.36 -2.52
N LEU A 220 28.00 1.52 -1.96
CA LEU A 220 27.12 1.85 -0.82
C LEU A 220 27.93 2.32 0.40
N SER A 221 28.99 1.58 0.75
CA SER A 221 29.81 1.86 1.93
C SER A 221 30.69 3.11 1.77
N SER A 222 30.93 3.57 0.53
CA SER A 222 31.69 4.79 0.27
C SER A 222 30.91 6.09 0.49
N LEU A 223 29.59 6.00 0.69
CA LEU A 223 28.70 7.14 0.80
C LEU A 223 28.27 7.38 2.26
N PRO A 224 28.84 8.38 2.97
CA PRO A 224 28.52 8.63 4.37
C PRO A 224 27.07 9.09 4.59
N ASP A 225 26.47 9.74 3.60
CA ASP A 225 25.09 10.25 3.65
C ASP A 225 24.02 9.14 3.75
N ILE A 226 24.37 7.88 3.50
CA ILE A 226 23.45 6.72 3.53
C ILE A 226 23.88 5.63 4.52
N SER A 227 24.82 5.92 5.42
CA SER A 227 25.37 4.92 6.36
C SER A 227 24.30 4.19 7.19
N THR A 228 23.22 4.88 7.58
CA THR A 228 22.11 4.28 8.33
C THR A 228 21.33 3.28 7.48
N TYR A 229 21.13 3.57 6.19
CA TYR A 229 20.48 2.65 5.25
C TYR A 229 21.31 1.38 5.07
N VAL A 230 22.63 1.53 4.89
CA VAL A 230 23.57 0.40 4.75
C VAL A 230 23.56 -0.48 6.00
N ALA A 231 23.59 0.14 7.19
CA ALA A 231 23.54 -0.58 8.46
C ALA A 231 22.22 -1.36 8.62
N LEU A 232 21.08 -0.74 8.29
CA LEU A 232 19.78 -1.39 8.34
C LEU A 232 19.69 -2.55 7.34
N LEU A 233 20.11 -2.35 6.10
CA LEU A 233 20.09 -3.39 5.07
C LEU A 233 20.92 -4.62 5.47
N ASN A 234 22.11 -4.40 6.03
CA ASN A 234 22.95 -5.48 6.55
C ASN A 234 22.31 -6.19 7.76
N ALA A 235 21.65 -5.44 8.64
CA ALA A 235 21.01 -6.00 9.83
C ALA A 235 19.74 -6.80 9.51
N THR A 236 18.93 -6.35 8.54
CA THR A 236 17.64 -6.98 8.21
C THR A 236 17.76 -8.04 7.13
N SER A 237 18.71 -7.89 6.20
CA SER A 237 18.87 -8.76 5.03
C SER A 237 20.35 -9.14 4.79
N PRO A 238 21.05 -9.77 5.75
CA PRO A 238 22.49 -10.04 5.64
C PRO A 238 22.88 -10.93 4.45
N ALA A 239 22.02 -11.90 4.08
CA ALA A 239 22.24 -12.76 2.92
C ALA A 239 22.19 -11.95 1.61
N PHE A 240 21.20 -11.05 1.49
CA PHE A 240 21.10 -10.15 0.36
C PHE A 240 22.27 -9.16 0.33
N PHE A 241 22.64 -8.59 1.48
CA PHE A 241 23.81 -7.71 1.58
C PHE A 241 25.11 -8.40 1.16
N SER A 242 25.29 -9.66 1.54
CA SER A 242 26.44 -10.46 1.10
C SER A 242 26.42 -10.73 -0.41
N PHE A 243 25.23 -10.97 -0.98
CA PHE A 243 25.06 -11.11 -2.43
C PHE A 243 25.47 -9.85 -3.20
N LEU A 244 25.24 -8.66 -2.64
CA LEU A 244 25.66 -7.37 -3.23
C LEU A 244 27.19 -7.20 -3.33
N ASP A 245 27.97 -8.02 -2.61
CA ASP A 245 29.43 -8.04 -2.70
C ASP A 245 29.95 -8.96 -3.82
N SER A 246 29.05 -9.65 -4.52
CA SER A 246 29.39 -10.50 -5.66
C SER A 246 29.51 -9.70 -6.97
N SER A 247 29.98 -10.36 -8.03
CA SER A 247 30.02 -9.78 -9.37
C SER A 247 28.61 -9.43 -9.85
N LEU A 248 28.46 -8.22 -10.39
CA LEU A 248 27.21 -7.73 -10.93
C LEU A 248 26.71 -8.61 -12.10
N PRO A 249 25.38 -8.87 -12.20
CA PRO A 249 24.83 -9.69 -13.27
C PRO A 249 25.05 -9.03 -14.64
N ALA A 250 25.62 -9.77 -15.59
CA ALA A 250 25.89 -9.28 -16.93
C ALA A 250 24.59 -8.86 -17.65
N GLY A 251 24.64 -7.78 -18.41
CA GLY A 251 23.50 -7.30 -19.22
C GLY A 251 22.37 -6.65 -18.41
N LYS A 252 22.53 -6.45 -17.11
CA LYS A 252 21.59 -5.72 -16.25
C LYS A 252 22.16 -4.39 -15.79
N TYR A 253 21.35 -3.36 -15.69
CA TYR A 253 21.74 -2.07 -15.11
C TYR A 253 20.95 -1.80 -13.84
N ILE A 254 21.63 -1.81 -12.69
CA ILE A 254 20.97 -1.63 -11.40
C ILE A 254 21.17 -0.20 -10.90
N SER A 255 20.07 0.55 -10.79
CA SER A 255 20.05 1.84 -10.12
C SER A 255 19.53 1.64 -8.70
N ILE A 256 20.29 2.09 -7.71
CA ILE A 256 20.01 1.90 -6.29
C ILE A 256 19.64 3.26 -5.70
N PHE A 257 18.41 3.43 -5.26
CA PHE A 257 17.90 4.70 -4.76
C PHE A 257 17.92 4.72 -3.22
N ALA A 258 19.11 4.89 -2.65
CA ALA A 258 19.34 4.77 -1.22
C ALA A 258 18.82 6.00 -0.44
N PRO A 259 17.87 5.83 0.51
CA PRO A 259 17.44 6.90 1.40
C PRO A 259 18.60 7.45 2.21
N SER A 260 18.71 8.78 2.28
CA SER A 260 19.70 9.45 3.11
C SER A 260 19.45 9.23 4.60
N ASN A 261 20.48 9.43 5.42
CA ASN A 261 20.37 9.39 6.88
C ASN A 261 19.30 10.36 7.39
N ALA A 262 19.14 11.52 6.75
CA ALA A 262 18.11 12.49 7.06
C ALA A 262 16.70 11.97 6.71
N ALA A 263 16.56 11.31 5.55
CA ALA A 263 15.30 10.70 5.13
C ALA A 263 14.84 9.61 6.11
N LEU A 264 15.76 8.72 6.52
CA LEU A 264 15.46 7.68 7.50
C LEU A 264 15.17 8.25 8.90
N ALA A 265 15.90 9.29 9.31
CA ALA A 265 15.65 9.96 10.59
C ALA A 265 14.25 10.61 10.63
N ALA A 266 13.76 11.15 9.51
CA ALA A 266 12.46 11.79 9.42
C ALA A 266 11.28 10.82 9.63
N VAL A 267 11.45 9.54 9.28
CA VAL A 267 10.42 8.50 9.47
C VAL A 267 10.43 7.93 10.89
N GLY A 268 11.56 8.03 11.59
CA GLY A 268 11.68 7.66 12.99
C GLY A 268 11.86 6.15 13.24
N GLN A 269 12.67 5.87 14.28
CA GLN A 269 12.89 4.56 14.92
C GLN A 269 13.45 3.41 14.05
N SER A 270 14.76 3.50 13.73
CA SER A 270 15.57 2.36 13.26
C SER A 270 15.46 1.11 14.16
N ALA A 271 15.28 1.28 15.48
CA ALA A 271 15.13 0.16 16.41
C ALA A 271 13.80 -0.62 16.25
N LYS A 272 12.73 0.05 15.80
CA LYS A 272 11.45 -0.64 15.51
C LYS A 272 11.49 -1.36 14.16
N ALA A 273 12.24 -0.83 13.20
CA ALA A 273 12.41 -1.43 11.89
C ALA A 273 13.03 -2.84 11.97
N ILE A 274 13.91 -3.07 12.94
CA ILE A 274 14.57 -4.37 13.16
C ILE A 274 13.79 -5.34 14.07
N GLN A 275 12.62 -4.94 14.60
CA GLN A 275 11.82 -5.85 15.42
C GLN A 275 11.30 -7.03 14.58
N PRO A 276 11.26 -8.26 15.11
CA PRO A 276 10.82 -9.43 14.35
C PRO A 276 9.45 -9.29 13.69
N SER A 277 8.51 -8.56 14.32
CA SER A 277 7.17 -8.31 13.76
C SER A 277 7.17 -7.38 12.54
N ASN A 278 8.19 -6.53 12.38
CA ASN A 278 8.30 -5.53 11.34
C ASN A 278 9.37 -5.88 10.29
N GLN A 279 10.26 -6.82 10.62
CA GLN A 279 11.43 -7.16 9.80
C GLN A 279 11.06 -7.58 8.37
N PRO A 280 10.01 -8.38 8.10
CA PRO A 280 9.67 -8.77 6.73
C PRO A 280 9.33 -7.58 5.84
N PHE A 281 8.47 -6.68 6.33
CA PHE A 281 8.08 -5.48 5.57
C PHE A 281 9.23 -4.48 5.47
N THR A 282 10.01 -4.31 6.54
CA THR A 282 11.20 -3.46 6.55
C THR A 282 12.22 -3.93 5.52
N SER A 283 12.49 -5.24 5.45
CA SER A 283 13.43 -5.82 4.48
C SER A 283 12.95 -5.58 3.05
N TYR A 284 11.67 -5.82 2.79
CA TYR A 284 11.07 -5.50 1.50
C TYR A 284 11.27 -4.02 1.11
N LEU A 285 11.02 -3.08 2.03
CA LEU A 285 11.20 -1.65 1.78
C LEU A 285 12.67 -1.22 1.65
N LEU A 286 13.61 -1.96 2.24
CA LEU A 286 15.04 -1.71 2.10
C LEU A 286 15.62 -2.31 0.82
N GLU A 287 15.05 -3.40 0.32
CA GLU A 287 15.43 -4.07 -0.93
C GLU A 287 14.72 -3.48 -2.16
N TYR A 288 13.53 -2.91 -1.98
CA TYR A 288 12.76 -2.29 -3.05
C TYR A 288 13.55 -1.24 -3.87
N PRO A 289 14.39 -0.37 -3.28
CA PRO A 289 15.15 0.65 -4.03
C PRO A 289 16.21 0.15 -5.01
N PHE A 290 16.46 -1.16 -5.09
CA PHE A 290 17.34 -1.75 -6.10
C PHE A 290 16.54 -2.01 -7.37
N ILE A 291 16.65 -1.11 -8.34
CA ILE A 291 15.81 -1.10 -9.55
C ILE A 291 16.61 -1.53 -10.77
N ASP A 292 16.10 -2.53 -11.49
CA ASP A 292 16.53 -2.84 -12.83
C ASP A 292 16.06 -1.73 -13.78
N THR A 293 17.03 -0.96 -14.26
CA THR A 293 16.85 0.19 -15.14
C THR A 293 17.34 -0.08 -16.57
N THR A 294 17.56 -1.35 -16.91
CA THR A 294 18.02 -1.79 -18.24
C THR A 294 17.06 -1.35 -19.34
N THR A 295 15.74 -1.47 -19.08
CA THR A 295 14.69 -1.14 -20.04
C THR A 295 13.89 0.05 -19.54
N VAL A 296 14.05 1.20 -20.20
CA VAL A 296 13.33 2.44 -19.86
C VAL A 296 11.83 2.26 -20.03
N GLY A 297 11.05 2.66 -19.03
CA GLY A 297 9.59 2.54 -19.01
C GLY A 297 9.08 1.17 -18.59
N SER A 298 9.96 0.23 -18.24
CA SER A 298 9.62 -1.11 -17.75
C SER A 298 10.42 -1.45 -16.50
N GLU A 299 10.83 -0.43 -15.74
CA GLU A 299 11.64 -0.59 -14.55
C GLU A 299 10.95 -1.41 -13.48
N LYS A 300 11.70 -2.35 -12.89
CA LYS A 300 11.24 -3.21 -11.79
C LYS A 300 12.30 -3.29 -10.73
N SER A 301 11.87 -3.28 -9.48
CA SER A 301 12.73 -3.65 -8.38
C SER A 301 13.17 -5.11 -8.49
N ILE A 302 14.31 -5.45 -7.91
CA ILE A 302 14.76 -6.83 -7.71
C ILE A 302 13.74 -7.67 -6.93
N VAL A 303 12.88 -7.05 -6.11
CA VAL A 303 11.78 -7.74 -5.42
C VAL A 303 10.60 -8.01 -6.36
N GLY A 304 10.74 -7.68 -7.65
CA GLY A 304 9.76 -7.96 -8.70
C GLY A 304 8.65 -6.93 -8.86
N PHE A 305 8.61 -5.90 -8.01
CA PHE A 305 7.57 -4.87 -8.03
C PHE A 305 7.92 -3.71 -8.97
N PRO A 306 6.96 -3.16 -9.75
CA PRO A 306 7.22 -2.04 -10.66
C PRO A 306 7.77 -0.80 -9.96
N ALA A 307 8.56 0.00 -10.67
CA ALA A 307 9.02 1.32 -10.22
C ALA A 307 8.93 2.33 -11.36
N VAL A 308 8.70 3.61 -11.02
CA VAL A 308 8.61 4.70 -11.99
C VAL A 308 9.86 5.58 -11.87
N VAL A 309 10.83 5.37 -12.76
CA VAL A 309 12.06 6.16 -12.82
C VAL A 309 11.90 7.27 -13.85
N ARG A 310 11.99 8.53 -13.40
CA ARG A 310 11.86 9.71 -14.27
C ARG A 310 13.22 10.26 -14.62
N ARG A 311 13.35 10.75 -15.86
CA ARG A 311 14.59 11.30 -16.42
C ARG A 311 14.32 12.67 -17.04
N ASP A 312 15.34 13.51 -17.14
CA ASP A 312 15.28 14.77 -17.88
C ASP A 312 15.55 14.57 -19.38
N GLY A 313 15.56 15.66 -20.14
CA GLY A 313 15.80 15.63 -21.59
C GLY A 313 17.18 15.10 -21.99
N ASP A 314 18.14 15.09 -21.07
CA ASP A 314 19.49 14.56 -21.27
C ASP A 314 19.62 13.09 -20.85
N GLY A 315 18.53 12.50 -20.34
CA GLY A 315 18.46 11.12 -19.86
C GLY A 315 18.95 10.93 -18.43
N ALA A 316 19.27 12.01 -17.70
CA ALA A 316 19.69 11.90 -16.29
C ALA A 316 18.49 11.58 -15.41
N VAL A 317 18.66 10.66 -14.46
CA VAL A 317 17.59 10.31 -13.51
C VAL A 317 17.31 11.50 -12.61
N THR A 318 16.05 11.89 -12.49
CA THR A 318 15.60 13.04 -11.68
C THR A 318 14.83 12.60 -10.43
N SER A 319 14.08 11.50 -10.53
CA SER A 319 13.30 10.97 -9.42
C SER A 319 12.94 9.50 -9.66
N VAL A 320 12.57 8.83 -8.57
CA VAL A 320 11.95 7.51 -8.59
C VAL A 320 10.73 7.54 -7.67
N ASN A 321 9.57 7.06 -8.14
CA ASN A 321 8.30 7.08 -7.41
C ASN A 321 8.03 8.43 -6.74
N ASN A 322 8.05 8.51 -5.40
CA ASN A 322 7.82 9.71 -4.58
C ASN A 322 9.08 10.56 -4.36
N ALA A 323 10.27 10.06 -4.65
CA ALA A 323 11.54 10.58 -4.16
C ALA A 323 12.39 11.23 -5.27
N ALA A 324 12.96 12.40 -4.99
CA ALA A 324 13.93 13.02 -5.88
C ALA A 324 15.35 12.52 -5.58
N VAL A 325 16.20 12.42 -6.61
CA VAL A 325 17.62 12.11 -6.42
C VAL A 325 18.42 13.36 -6.03
N LYS A 326 19.47 13.17 -5.22
CA LYS A 326 20.38 14.22 -4.75
C LYS A 326 21.76 14.00 -5.33
N GLY A 327 22.27 15.04 -5.99
CA GLY A 327 23.66 15.11 -6.43
C GLY A 327 23.99 14.09 -7.52
N GLU A 328 25.28 13.83 -7.68
CA GLU A 328 25.76 12.88 -8.68
C GLU A 328 25.73 11.44 -8.10
N PRO A 329 25.31 10.45 -8.89
CA PRO A 329 25.32 9.07 -8.45
C PRO A 329 26.74 8.50 -8.36
N LYS A 330 26.96 7.58 -7.41
CA LYS A 330 28.18 6.80 -7.32
C LYS A 330 28.03 5.51 -8.13
N CYS A 331 28.76 5.38 -9.23
CA CYS A 331 28.68 4.20 -10.09
C CYS A 331 29.88 3.27 -9.96
N VAL A 332 29.62 1.96 -10.04
CA VAL A 332 30.60 0.86 -10.10
C VAL A 332 30.09 -0.16 -11.13
N GLY A 333 30.90 -0.46 -12.14
CA GLY A 333 30.47 -1.30 -13.27
C GLY A 333 29.08 -0.93 -13.81
N ASN A 334 28.16 -1.89 -13.84
CA ASN A 334 26.78 -1.75 -14.28
C ASN A 334 25.78 -1.35 -13.17
N ALA A 335 26.24 -0.82 -12.04
CA ALA A 335 25.39 -0.29 -10.97
C ALA A 335 25.69 1.19 -10.67
N CYS A 336 24.67 1.93 -10.23
CA CYS A 336 24.78 3.30 -9.76
C CYS A 336 23.94 3.51 -8.49
N VAL A 337 24.53 4.10 -7.47
CA VAL A 337 23.85 4.50 -6.23
C VAL A 337 23.48 5.97 -6.31
N TYR A 338 22.18 6.25 -6.24
CA TYR A 338 21.58 7.56 -6.11
C TYR A 338 21.16 7.76 -4.66
N VAL A 339 21.52 8.89 -4.06
CA VAL A 339 21.00 9.28 -2.74
C VAL A 339 19.63 9.93 -2.94
N ILE A 340 18.63 9.56 -2.15
CA ILE A 340 17.28 10.17 -2.18
C ILE A 340 16.91 10.75 -0.81
N ASP A 341 16.10 11.81 -0.79
CA ASP A 341 15.70 12.51 0.44
C ASP A 341 14.38 11.98 1.04
N ARG A 342 13.88 10.85 0.53
CA ARG A 342 12.68 10.16 1.02
C ARG A 342 12.95 8.67 1.16
N TRP A 343 12.20 8.00 2.02
CA TRP A 343 12.05 6.56 1.86
C TRP A 343 11.22 6.30 0.62
N LEU A 344 11.63 5.32 -0.19
CA LEU A 344 10.97 5.01 -1.43
C LEU A 344 9.64 4.29 -1.19
N ASP A 345 8.57 4.89 -1.68
CA ASP A 345 7.21 4.35 -1.62
C ASP A 345 6.92 3.53 -2.90
N PRO A 346 6.72 2.20 -2.80
CA PRO A 346 6.45 1.35 -3.96
C PRO A 346 5.13 1.65 -4.67
N VAL A 347 4.13 2.16 -3.96
CA VAL A 347 2.76 2.34 -4.46
C VAL A 347 2.39 3.81 -4.69
N PHE A 348 3.40 4.69 -4.66
CA PHE A 348 3.20 6.12 -4.83
C PHE A 348 2.44 6.46 -6.13
N GLY A 349 1.24 7.02 -5.95
CA GLY A 349 0.41 7.50 -7.06
C GLY A 349 -0.19 6.40 -7.92
N SER A 350 -0.16 5.14 -7.47
CA SER A 350 -0.70 4.00 -8.19
C SER A 350 -2.02 3.44 -7.63
N LEU A 351 -2.35 3.78 -6.37
CA LEU A 351 -3.57 3.40 -5.63
C LEU A 351 -4.71 4.43 -5.72
#